data_AF-A0A928V9Q8-F1
#
_entry.id   AF-A0A928V9Q8-F1
#
_cell.length_a   1.000
_cell.length_b   1.000
_cell.length_c   1.000
_cell.angle_alpha   90.00
_cell.angle_beta   90.00
_cell.angle_gamma   90.00
#
_symmetry.space_group_name_H-M   'P 1'
#
loop_
_entity.id
_entity.type
_entity.pdbx_description
1 polymer ?
#
loop_
_entity_poly.entity_id
_entity_poly.type
_entity_poly.pdbx_seq_one_letter_code
_entity_poly.pdbx_strand_id
1 'polypeptide(L)'
;MDVTSIALLSLSILLGAMMFLFIFRIVLTWYPQVDLDKFPFNLIKIPTEPFLAPTRKIIQPLGGVDITPILWVGIFSLLRELLLGQQGIFTMMF
;
A
#
# COMPACT_ATOMS: atom_id res chain seq x y z
N MET A 1 20.39 17.67 7.61
CA MET A 1 19.50 16.58 8.05
C MET A 1 20.40 15.45 8.51
N ASP A 2 20.20 14.98 9.73
CA ASP A 2 20.83 13.79 10.27
C ASP A 2 20.30 12.53 9.57
N VAL A 3 21.08 11.44 9.63
CA VAL A 3 20.77 10.18 8.95
C VAL A 3 19.42 9.61 9.42
N THR A 4 19.09 9.78 10.69
CA THR A 4 17.84 9.31 11.29
C THR A 4 16.63 10.03 10.69
N SER A 5 16.67 11.36 10.61
CA SER A 5 15.61 12.14 9.95
C SER A 5 15.39 11.74 8.49
N ILE A 6 16.46 11.46 7.74
CA ILE A 6 16.35 11.01 6.35
C ILE A 6 15.71 9.62 6.26
N ALA A 7 16.08 8.70 7.17
CA ALA A 7 15.49 7.37 7.24
C ALA A 7 13.98 7.43 7.57
N LEU A 8 13.59 8.23 8.57
CA LEU A 8 12.19 8.41 8.97
C LEU A 8 11.35 9.04 7.86
N LEU A 9 11.88 10.05 7.16
CA LEU A 9 11.22 10.66 6.01
C LEU A 9 11.04 9.64 4.87
N SER A 10 12.07 8.86 4.57
CA SER A 10 12.02 7.84 3.51
C SER A 10 10.98 6.77 3.81
N LEU A 11 10.93 6.29 5.07
CA LEU A 11 9.91 5.35 5.53
C LEU A 11 8.51 5.94 5.44
N SER A 12 8.34 7.20 5.84
CA SER A 12 7.07 7.93 5.73
C SER A 12 6.58 8.01 4.28
N ILE A 13 7.46 8.37 3.36
CA ILE A 13 7.12 8.46 1.93
C ILE A 13 6.78 7.07 1.40
N LEU A 14 7.56 6.04 1.72
CA LEU A 14 7.33 4.67 1.25
C LEU A 14 5.98 4.11 1.71
N LEU A 15 5.66 4.22 3.00
CA LEU A 15 4.38 3.73 3.54
C LEU A 15 3.20 4.48 2.93
N GLY A 16 3.31 5.82 2.79
CA GLY A 16 2.29 6.64 2.16
C GLY A 16 2.10 6.32 0.67
N ALA A 17 3.19 6.12 -0.07
CA ALA A 17 3.16 5.73 -1.47
C ALA A 17 2.48 4.37 -1.65
N MET A 18 2.83 3.36 -0.84
CA MET A 18 2.20 2.04 -0.90
C MET A 18 0.69 2.12 -0.62
N MET A 19 0.26 2.87 0.39
CA MET A 19 -1.17 3.11 0.63
C MET A 19 -1.85 3.72 -0.60
N PHE A 20 -1.24 4.74 -1.20
CA PHE A 20 -1.79 5.40 -2.38
C PHE A 20 -1.91 4.44 -3.57
N LEU A 21 -0.92 3.58 -3.78
CA LEU A 21 -0.95 2.54 -4.81
C LEU A 21 -2.05 1.50 -4.54
N PHE A 22 -2.25 1.07 -3.29
CA PHE A 22 -3.37 0.18 -2.95
C PHE A 22 -4.73 0.85 -3.16
N ILE A 23 -4.86 2.14 -2.87
CA ILE A 23 -6.09 2.90 -3.18
C ILE A 23 -6.36 2.89 -4.68
N PHE A 24 -5.34 3.15 -5.51
CA PHE A 24 -5.50 3.00 -6.96
C PHE A 24 -5.85 1.59 -7.38
N ARG A 25 -5.28 0.56 -6.73
CA ARG A 25 -5.65 -0.83 -7.01
C ARG A 25 -7.14 -1.08 -6.76
N ILE A 26 -7.74 -0.53 -5.71
CA ILE A 26 -9.19 -0.63 -5.47
C ILE A 26 -9.94 -0.07 -6.68
N VAL A 27 -9.63 1.16 -7.09
CA VAL A 27 -10.31 1.81 -8.22
C VAL A 27 -10.13 1.01 -9.52
N LEU A 28 -8.90 0.57 -9.82
CA LEU A 28 -8.59 -0.16 -11.05
C LEU A 28 -9.31 -1.51 -11.13
N THR A 29 -9.65 -2.12 -10.00
CA THR A 29 -10.40 -3.40 -10.01
C THR A 29 -11.85 -3.23 -10.44
N TRP A 30 -12.39 -2.01 -10.42
CA TRP A 30 -13.72 -1.70 -10.97
C TRP A 30 -13.70 -1.55 -12.49
N TYR A 31 -12.51 -1.42 -13.10
CA TYR A 31 -12.32 -1.27 -14.54
C TYR A 31 -11.56 -2.48 -15.11
N PRO A 32 -12.19 -3.66 -15.22
CA PRO A 32 -11.52 -4.89 -15.67
C PRO A 32 -11.00 -4.85 -17.11
N GLN A 33 -11.41 -3.84 -17.90
CA GLN A 33 -10.93 -3.61 -19.26
C GLN A 33 -9.51 -3.00 -19.29
N VAL A 34 -9.02 -2.48 -18.16
CA VAL A 34 -7.69 -1.87 -18.07
C VAL A 34 -6.62 -2.96 -17.99
N ASP A 35 -5.67 -2.90 -18.91
CA ASP A 35 -4.51 -3.79 -18.93
C ASP A 35 -3.46 -3.33 -17.90
N LEU A 36 -3.43 -4.00 -16.75
CA LEU A 36 -2.53 -3.69 -15.64
C LEU A 36 -1.05 -3.99 -15.92
N ASP A 37 -0.73 -4.72 -17.00
CA ASP A 37 0.65 -5.02 -17.39
C ASP A 37 1.24 -3.93 -18.29
N LYS A 38 0.42 -3.01 -18.79
CA LYS A 38 0.87 -1.90 -19.64
C LYS A 38 1.14 -0.62 -18.84
N PHE A 39 2.06 0.19 -19.37
CA PHE A 39 2.31 1.53 -18.84
C PHE A 39 1.06 2.42 -19.03
N PRO A 40 0.65 3.22 -18.03
CA PRO A 40 1.32 3.45 -16.73
C PRO A 40 0.87 2.51 -15.60
N PHE A 41 -0.12 1.64 -15.82
CA PHE A 41 -0.75 0.85 -14.75
C PHE A 41 0.16 -0.23 -14.16
N ASN A 42 1.16 -0.68 -14.92
CA ASN A 42 2.20 -1.58 -14.42
C ASN A 42 2.98 -1.00 -13.24
N LEU A 43 3.15 0.33 -13.17
CA LEU A 43 3.78 1.01 -12.04
C LEU A 43 2.98 0.84 -10.74
N ILE A 44 1.68 0.56 -10.84
CA ILE A 44 0.81 0.29 -9.69
C ILE A 44 0.75 -1.21 -9.42
N LYS A 45 0.64 -2.05 -10.46
CA LYS A 45 0.61 -3.51 -10.34
C LYS A 45 1.88 -4.06 -9.69
N ILE A 46 3.05 -3.77 -10.25
CA ILE A 46 4.33 -4.36 -9.84
C ILE A 46 4.59 -4.24 -8.33
N PRO A 47 4.50 -3.06 -7.69
CA PRO A 47 4.77 -2.93 -6.26
C PRO A 47 3.69 -3.54 -5.35
N THR A 48 2.43 -3.58 -5.80
CA THR A 48 1.31 -4.05 -4.96
C THR A 48 1.09 -5.56 -5.07
N GLU A 49 1.35 -6.16 -6.23
CA GLU A 49 1.06 -7.57 -6.51
C GLU A 49 1.74 -8.59 -5.57
N PRO A 50 2.99 -8.41 -5.09
CA PRO A 50 3.60 -9.30 -4.12
C PRO A 50 2.80 -9.45 -2.81
N PHE A 51 2.01 -8.43 -2.46
CA PHE A 51 1.12 -8.44 -1.31
C PHE A 51 -0.25 -9.02 -1.67
N LEU A 52 -0.80 -8.64 -2.82
CA LEU A 52 -2.15 -9.01 -3.23
C LEU A 52 -2.27 -10.48 -3.68
N ALA A 53 -1.29 -10.99 -4.44
CA ALA A 53 -1.29 -12.35 -4.96
C ALA A 53 -1.41 -13.43 -3.86
N PRO A 54 -0.65 -13.39 -2.75
CA PRO A 54 -0.86 -14.34 -1.65
C PRO A 54 -2.16 -14.08 -0.91
N THR A 55 -2.57 -12.83 -0.66
CA THR A 55 -3.82 -12.56 0.07
C THR A 55 -5.06 -13.00 -0.69
N ARG A 56 -5.05 -12.95 -2.03
CA ARG A 56 -6.17 -13.44 -2.87
C ARG A 56 -6.39 -14.94 -2.76
N LYS A 57 -5.40 -15.71 -2.30
CA LYS A 57 -5.57 -17.15 -2.02
C LYS A 57 -6.42 -17.40 -0.78
N ILE A 58 -6.49 -16.43 0.13
CA ILE A 58 -7.23 -16.52 1.39
C ILE A 58 -8.55 -15.77 1.27
N ILE A 59 -8.51 -14.55 0.73
CA ILE A 59 -9.65 -13.64 0.54
C ILE A 59 -9.91 -13.56 -0.97
N GLN A 60 -10.87 -14.34 -1.43
CA GLN A 60 -11.21 -14.36 -2.85
C GLN A 60 -11.90 -13.06 -3.28
N PRO A 61 -11.73 -12.63 -4.54
CA PRO A 61 -12.47 -11.49 -5.10
C PRO A 61 -13.98 -11.68 -4.96
N LEU A 62 -14.70 -10.62 -4.60
CA LEU A 62 -16.15 -10.64 -4.43
C LEU A 62 -16.79 -9.91 -5.61
N GLY A 63 -17.71 -10.57 -6.32
CA GLY A 63 -18.41 -9.95 -7.46
C GLY A 63 -17.48 -9.49 -8.58
N GLY A 64 -16.34 -10.16 -8.77
CA GLY A 64 -15.34 -9.79 -9.77
C GLY A 64 -14.43 -8.61 -9.38
N VAL A 65 -14.62 -8.03 -8.19
CA VAL A 65 -13.81 -6.94 -7.64
C VAL A 65 -12.84 -7.49 -6.60
N ASP A 66 -11.56 -7.15 -6.72
CA ASP A 66 -10.55 -7.53 -5.75
C ASP A 66 -10.61 -6.60 -4.52
N ILE A 67 -11.08 -7.16 -3.40
CA ILE A 67 -11.19 -6.44 -2.12
C ILE A 67 -9.90 -6.48 -1.31
N THR A 68 -8.92 -7.31 -1.69
CA THR A 68 -7.67 -7.47 -0.94
C THR A 68 -6.83 -6.18 -0.80
N PRO A 69 -6.84 -5.22 -1.74
CA PRO A 69 -6.14 -3.95 -1.54
C PRO A 69 -6.69 -3.14 -0.37
N ILE A 70 -7.99 -3.25 -0.04
CA ILE A 70 -8.60 -2.53 1.09
C ILE A 70 -7.96 -2.97 2.41
N LEU A 71 -7.76 -4.28 2.58
CA LEU A 71 -7.06 -4.84 3.73
C LEU A 71 -5.66 -4.25 3.86
N TRP A 72 -4.92 -4.16 2.76
CA TRP A 72 -3.57 -3.61 2.76
C TRP A 72 -3.51 -2.11 3.01
N VAL A 73 -4.51 -1.33 2.58
CA VAL A 73 -4.64 0.08 3.01
C VAL A 73 -4.75 0.15 4.54
N GLY A 74 -5.58 -0.69 5.15
CA GLY A 74 -5.72 -0.77 6.60
C GLY A 74 -4.41 -1.14 7.30
N ILE A 75 -3.73 -2.19 6.82
CA ILE A 75 -2.44 -2.65 7.39
C ILE A 75 -1.38 -1.56 7.29
N PHE A 76 -1.18 -0.95 6.12
CA PHE A 76 -0.17 0.09 5.95
C PHE A 76 -0.51 1.36 6.73
N SER A 77 -1.79 1.72 6.85
CA SER A 77 -2.24 2.83 7.69
C SER A 77 -1.90 2.57 9.16
N LEU A 78 -2.22 1.37 9.67
CA LEU A 78 -1.88 0.97 11.03
C LEU A 78 -0.37 0.98 11.27
N LEU A 79 0.41 0.42 10.34
CA LEU A 79 1.88 0.45 10.44
C LEU A 79 2.43 1.87 10.45
N ARG A 80 1.89 2.77 9.61
CA ARG A 80 2.28 4.17 9.59
C ARG A 80 1.99 4.84 10.93
N GLU A 81 0.81 4.64 11.51
CA GLU A 81 0.45 5.25 12.80
C GLU A 81 1.29 4.68 13.95
N LEU A 82 1.47 3.36 14.02
CA LEU A 82 2.26 2.72 15.06
C LEU A 82 3.74 3.11 15.01
N LEU A 83 4.30 3.32 13.82
CA LEU A 83 5.72 3.63 13.67
C LEU A 83 6.00 5.13 13.69
N LEU A 84 5.17 5.92 13.01
CA LEU A 84 5.43 7.33 12.67
C LEU A 84 4.29 8.29 13.09
N GLY A 85 3.22 7.78 13.72
CA GLY A 85 2.13 8.60 14.24
C GLY A 85 2.57 9.55 15.36
N GLN A 86 1.63 10.33 15.88
CA GLN A 86 1.91 11.24 17.01
C GLN A 86 2.38 10.46 18.25
N GLN A 87 1.83 9.25 18.43
CA GLN A 87 2.22 8.29 19.47
C GLN A 87 3.05 7.13 18.88
N GLY A 88 3.64 7.32 17.70
CA GLY A 88 4.42 6.30 17.03
C GLY A 88 5.72 5.99 17.77
N ILE A 89 6.15 4.73 17.71
CA ILE A 89 7.35 4.25 18.42
C ILE A 89 8.57 5.11 18.06
N PHE A 90 8.79 5.41 16.77
CA PHE A 90 9.95 6.19 16.37
C PHE A 90 9.81 7.68 16.72
N THR A 91 8.60 8.22 16.70
CA THR A 91 8.34 9.61 17.12
C THR A 91 8.58 9.83 18.62
N MET A 92 8.36 8.79 19.45
CA MET A 92 8.62 8.87 20.89
C MET A 92 10.09 8.66 21.25
N MET A 93 10.82 7.89 20.42
CA MET A 93 12.21 7.49 20.70
C MET A 93 13.25 8.52 20.24
N PHE A 94 12.95 9.28 19.19
CA PHE A 94 13.85 10.25 18.56
C PHE A 94 13.26 11.66 18.66
#